data_AF-A0A0A1U8Z1-F1
#
_entry.id   AF-A0A0A1U8Z1-F1
#
_cell.length_a   1.000
_cell.length_b   1.000
_cell.length_c   1.000
_cell.angle_alpha   90.00
_cell.angle_beta   90.00
_cell.angle_gamma   90.00
#
_symmetry.space_group_name_H-M   'P 1'
#
loop_
_entity.id
_entity.type
_entity.pdbx_description
1 polymer ?
#
loop_
_entity_poly.entity_id
_entity_poly.type
_entity_poly.pdbx_seq_one_letter_code
_entity_poly.pdbx_strand_id
1 'polypeptide(L)'
;MRTQNVKQDIERMGYILQLFLLLICSSRGQFPMLQLDIELLDRCYNLPTGIVKTFDMNGKIYKCSIPRKQNVNSSVEEFHKLQKESSCLAYNNGYYNYIFCPGYNLTQQRIVNGQKISEIVLGRRVSSVKISKNSVREEYVDGNLCLGKGQRSFVVNYICMPDQIPRFVFAGMEEDNCKYTFKFQVPKVCSLGNFEEWNMEGYVRCCQTVQMPFL
;
A
#
# COMPACT_ATOMS: atom_id res chain seq x y z
N MET A 1 31.91 -11.29 12.35
CA MET A 1 31.96 -11.90 13.71
C MET A 1 30.97 -11.29 14.71
N ARG A 2 30.31 -10.15 14.46
CA ARG A 2 29.35 -9.52 15.40
C ARG A 2 27.90 -10.06 15.36
N THR A 3 27.54 -10.79 14.30
CA THR A 3 26.20 -11.29 14.01
C THR A 3 25.86 -12.63 14.68
N GLN A 4 26.84 -13.40 15.14
CA GLN A 4 26.59 -14.71 15.77
C GLN A 4 26.12 -14.60 17.23
N ASN A 5 26.61 -13.60 17.98
CA ASN A 5 26.24 -13.45 19.40
C ASN A 5 24.78 -12.99 19.59
N VAL A 6 24.23 -12.22 18.65
CA VAL A 6 22.84 -11.73 18.72
C VAL A 6 21.82 -12.85 18.49
N LYS A 7 22.17 -13.85 17.65
CA LYS A 7 21.32 -15.02 17.39
C LYS A 7 21.20 -15.91 18.63
N GLN A 8 22.29 -16.09 19.37
CA GLN A 8 22.30 -16.87 20.63
C GLN A 8 21.48 -16.23 21.77
N ASP A 9 21.50 -14.89 21.87
CA ASP A 9 20.71 -14.18 22.88
C ASP A 9 19.20 -14.25 22.61
N ILE A 10 18.80 -14.39 21.35
CA ILE A 10 17.39 -14.50 20.92
C ILE A 10 16.90 -15.96 20.96
N GLU A 11 17.76 -16.94 20.66
CA GLU A 11 17.41 -18.35 20.88
C GLU A 11 17.16 -18.64 22.37
N ARG A 12 17.85 -17.94 23.29
CA ARG A 12 17.53 -17.96 24.73
C ARG A 12 16.16 -17.38 25.07
N MET A 13 15.62 -16.43 24.29
CA MET A 13 14.24 -15.96 24.46
C MET A 13 13.21 -17.05 24.13
N GLY A 14 13.48 -17.91 23.14
CA GLY A 14 12.61 -19.06 22.85
C GLY A 14 12.44 -19.98 24.07
N TYR A 15 13.54 -20.22 24.80
CA TYR A 15 13.53 -21.05 26.01
C TYR A 15 12.94 -20.36 27.24
N ILE A 16 13.14 -19.05 27.42
CA ILE A 16 12.60 -18.31 28.57
C ILE A 16 11.08 -18.07 28.41
N LEU A 17 10.60 -17.85 27.18
CA LEU A 17 9.16 -17.78 26.89
C LEU A 17 8.50 -19.16 27.04
N GLN A 18 9.19 -20.24 26.66
CA GLN A 18 8.74 -21.62 26.92
C GLN A 18 8.66 -21.94 28.43
N LEU A 19 9.61 -21.47 29.26
CA LEU A 19 9.56 -21.69 30.70
C LEU A 19 8.44 -20.91 31.40
N PHE A 20 8.17 -19.66 30.98
CA PHE A 20 7.06 -18.87 31.53
C PHE A 20 5.69 -19.43 31.15
N LEU A 21 5.57 -20.11 29.99
CA LEU A 21 4.35 -20.80 29.57
C LEU A 21 4.18 -22.20 30.21
N LEU A 22 5.28 -22.88 30.55
CA LEU A 22 5.24 -24.17 31.26
C LEU A 22 4.77 -24.05 32.73
N LEU A 23 5.00 -22.90 33.38
CA LEU A 23 4.55 -22.66 34.75
C LEU A 23 3.04 -22.33 34.88
N ILE A 24 2.32 -22.17 33.76
CA ILE A 24 0.89 -21.80 33.77
C ILE A 24 -0.04 -22.92 33.27
N CYS A 25 0.46 -24.09 32.83
CA CYS A 25 -0.40 -25.12 32.24
C CYS A 25 -0.16 -26.53 32.79
N SER A 26 -0.64 -26.76 34.01
CA SER A 26 -1.07 -28.09 34.51
C SER A 26 -2.41 -28.54 33.92
N SER A 27 -2.83 -28.02 32.76
CA SER A 27 -4.06 -28.44 32.08
C SER A 27 -3.75 -28.78 30.62
N ARG A 28 -4.17 -29.99 30.25
CA ARG A 28 -4.02 -30.56 28.91
C ARG A 28 -4.80 -29.72 27.91
N GLY A 29 -4.11 -28.83 27.22
CA GLY A 29 -4.58 -28.17 26.01
C GLY A 29 -3.43 -28.12 25.02
N GLN A 30 -3.53 -28.87 23.92
CA GLN A 30 -2.67 -28.68 22.75
C GLN A 30 -2.97 -27.29 22.19
N PHE A 31 -2.20 -26.28 22.59
CA PHE A 31 -2.18 -25.01 21.87
C PHE A 31 -1.35 -25.23 20.59
N PRO A 32 -1.92 -25.05 19.39
CA PRO A 32 -1.10 -24.98 18.19
C PRO A 32 -0.20 -23.75 18.34
N MET A 33 1.11 -23.97 18.50
CA MET A 33 2.08 -22.90 18.63
C MET A 33 1.96 -21.99 17.40
N LEU A 34 1.64 -20.71 17.62
CA LEU A 34 1.89 -19.68 16.62
C LEU A 34 3.40 -19.66 16.37
N GLN A 35 3.86 -20.20 15.23
CA GLN A 35 5.25 -20.02 14.79
C GLN A 35 5.36 -18.63 14.18
N LEU A 36 6.00 -17.72 14.92
CA LEU A 36 6.37 -16.39 14.45
C LEU A 36 7.89 -16.34 14.29
N ASP A 37 8.35 -16.14 13.07
CA ASP A 37 9.75 -15.89 12.73
C ASP A 37 10.10 -14.43 12.98
N ILE A 38 11.15 -14.18 13.78
CA ILE A 38 11.60 -12.82 14.08
C ILE A 38 12.75 -12.45 13.16
N GLU A 39 12.59 -11.37 12.38
CA GLU A 39 13.63 -10.83 11.51
C GLU A 39 14.13 -9.50 12.05
N LEU A 40 15.46 -9.35 12.19
CA LEU A 40 16.10 -8.12 12.65
C LEU A 40 16.58 -7.28 11.46
N LEU A 41 16.07 -6.06 11.39
CA LEU A 41 16.46 -5.05 10.42
C LEU A 41 17.50 -4.11 11.02
N ASP A 42 18.44 -3.66 10.19
CA ASP A 42 19.51 -2.76 10.61
C ASP A 42 19.00 -1.37 11.06
N ARG A 43 17.85 -0.93 10.53
CA ARG A 43 17.34 0.43 10.74
C ARG A 43 15.82 0.47 10.86
N CYS A 44 15.31 1.27 11.79
CA CYS A 44 13.89 1.30 12.14
C CYS A 44 12.95 1.96 11.13
N TYR A 45 13.46 2.79 10.22
CA TYR A 45 12.63 3.33 9.14
C TYR A 45 12.29 2.28 8.07
N ASN A 46 12.94 1.11 8.09
CA ASN A 46 12.62 -0.03 7.24
C ASN A 46 11.59 -0.96 7.87
N LEU A 47 11.09 -0.66 9.07
CA LEU A 47 10.03 -1.46 9.67
C LEU A 47 8.80 -1.43 8.75
N PRO A 48 8.23 -2.60 8.44
CA PRO A 48 7.02 -2.62 7.64
C PRO A 48 5.86 -2.05 8.47
N THR A 49 4.81 -1.67 7.78
CA THR A 49 3.52 -1.23 8.34
C THR A 49 2.87 -2.36 9.14
N GLY A 50 2.35 -2.03 10.32
CA GLY A 50 1.83 -3.00 11.28
C GLY A 50 1.63 -2.41 12.66
N ILE A 51 1.33 -3.25 13.66
CA ILE A 51 1.27 -2.80 15.05
C ILE A 51 2.70 -2.66 15.56
N VAL A 52 3.17 -1.42 15.73
CA VAL A 52 4.50 -1.17 16.28
C VAL A 52 4.47 -1.30 17.80
N LYS A 53 5.30 -2.19 18.33
CA LYS A 53 5.56 -2.35 19.76
C LYS A 53 7.03 -2.10 20.06
N THR A 54 7.28 -1.49 21.22
CA THR A 54 8.62 -1.20 21.70
C THR A 54 8.95 -2.15 22.85
N PHE A 55 10.13 -2.76 22.80
CA PHE A 55 10.62 -3.69 23.81
C PHE A 55 12.00 -3.25 24.30
N ASP A 56 12.24 -3.31 25.61
CA ASP A 56 13.59 -3.20 26.17
C ASP A 56 14.13 -4.61 26.42
N MET A 57 15.31 -4.90 25.90
CA MET A 57 16.03 -6.14 26.13
C MET A 57 17.49 -5.83 26.41
N ASN A 58 17.93 -6.11 27.64
CA ASN A 58 19.33 -5.91 28.07
C ASN A 58 19.82 -4.47 27.84
N GLY A 59 18.96 -3.47 28.11
CA GLY A 59 19.29 -2.05 27.94
C GLY A 59 19.31 -1.58 26.49
N LYS A 60 18.83 -2.41 25.55
CA LYS A 60 18.63 -2.05 24.15
C LYS A 60 17.15 -1.98 23.85
N ILE A 61 16.75 -0.89 23.22
CA ILE A 61 15.37 -0.67 22.81
C ILE A 61 15.18 -1.18 21.39
N TYR A 62 14.19 -2.05 21.19
CA TYR A 62 13.77 -2.58 19.91
C TYR A 62 12.38 -2.05 19.56
N LYS A 63 12.18 -1.64 18.31
CA LYS A 63 10.84 -1.43 17.74
C LYS A 63 10.53 -2.59 16.82
N CYS A 64 9.39 -3.23 17.04
CA CYS A 64 8.94 -4.36 16.24
C CYS A 64 7.59 -4.05 15.60
N SER A 65 7.49 -4.29 14.30
CA SER A 65 6.23 -4.28 13.59
C SER A 65 5.65 -5.69 13.58
N ILE A 66 4.48 -5.83 14.18
CA ILE A 66 3.72 -7.08 14.22
C ILE A 66 2.67 -7.01 13.10
N PRO A 67 2.64 -7.99 12.17
CA PRO A 67 1.63 -8.04 11.13
C PRO A 67 0.26 -8.13 11.77
N ARG A 68 -0.62 -7.19 11.41
CA ARG A 68 -2.01 -7.27 11.81
C ARG A 68 -2.69 -8.16 10.78
N LYS A 69 -3.33 -9.25 11.22
CA LYS A 69 -4.38 -9.90 10.42
C LYS A 69 -5.45 -8.86 10.16
N GLN A 70 -5.37 -8.17 9.03
CA GLN A 70 -6.49 -7.40 8.56
C GLN A 70 -7.44 -8.44 7.95
N ASN A 71 -8.61 -8.59 8.54
CA ASN A 71 -9.74 -9.17 7.83
C ASN A 71 -10.10 -8.17 6.73
N VAL A 72 -9.33 -8.20 5.64
CA VAL A 72 -9.60 -7.40 4.47
C VAL A 72 -10.76 -8.09 3.76
N ASN A 73 -11.97 -7.63 4.04
CA ASN A 73 -13.06 -7.83 3.10
C ASN A 73 -12.71 -6.98 1.89
N SER A 74 -12.00 -7.58 0.95
CA SER A 74 -11.63 -6.99 -0.33
C SER A 74 -12.90 -6.83 -1.15
N SER A 75 -13.71 -5.83 -0.81
CA SER A 75 -14.96 -5.56 -1.49
C SER A 75 -14.81 -4.37 -2.43
N VAL A 76 -15.31 -4.56 -3.64
CA VAL A 76 -15.44 -3.50 -4.62
C VAL A 76 -16.28 -2.34 -4.06
N GLU A 77 -17.19 -2.60 -3.11
CA GLU A 77 -18.01 -1.58 -2.45
C GLU A 77 -17.18 -0.62 -1.58
N GLU A 78 -16.21 -1.13 -0.83
CA GLU A 78 -15.36 -0.29 0.00
C GLU A 78 -14.45 0.61 -0.87
N PHE A 79 -13.96 0.08 -1.98
CA PHE A 79 -13.26 0.87 -2.99
C PHE A 79 -14.14 1.97 -3.59
N HIS A 80 -15.39 1.68 -3.94
CA HIS A 80 -16.32 2.70 -4.42
C HIS A 80 -16.62 3.78 -3.37
N LYS A 81 -16.65 3.44 -2.08
CA LYS A 81 -16.78 4.43 -1.01
C LYS A 81 -15.58 5.37 -0.97
N LEU A 82 -14.36 4.84 -1.07
CA LEU A 82 -13.14 5.66 -1.14
C LEU A 82 -13.14 6.59 -2.36
N GLN A 83 -13.62 6.12 -3.52
CA GLN A 83 -13.74 6.94 -4.72
C GLN A 83 -14.68 8.13 -4.51
N LYS A 84 -15.85 7.92 -3.90
CA LYS A 84 -16.82 8.99 -3.61
C LYS A 84 -16.28 10.05 -2.65
N GLU A 85 -15.42 9.65 -1.73
CA GLU A 85 -14.76 10.57 -0.79
C GLU A 85 -13.55 11.29 -1.40
N SER A 86 -13.09 10.89 -2.59
CA SER A 86 -11.90 11.43 -3.23
C SER A 86 -12.23 12.61 -4.13
N SER A 87 -11.44 13.68 -4.04
CA SER A 87 -11.52 14.81 -4.96
C SER A 87 -10.96 14.44 -6.34
N CYS A 88 -11.40 15.14 -7.38
CA CYS A 88 -10.77 15.03 -8.70
C CYS A 88 -9.28 15.45 -8.64
N LEU A 89 -8.47 14.79 -9.47
CA LEU A 89 -7.04 14.97 -9.56
C LEU A 89 -6.70 15.64 -10.89
N ALA A 90 -5.83 16.65 -10.85
CA ALA A 90 -5.33 17.31 -12.04
C ALA A 90 -3.86 16.94 -12.25
N TYR A 91 -3.50 16.60 -13.49
CA TYR A 91 -2.13 16.36 -13.92
C TYR A 91 -1.84 17.14 -15.20
N ASN A 92 -0.74 17.88 -15.23
CA ASN A 92 -0.29 18.63 -16.40
C ASN A 92 1.02 18.00 -16.92
N ASN A 93 1.08 17.69 -18.22
CA ASN A 93 2.28 17.13 -18.86
C ASN A 93 3.03 18.14 -19.76
N GLY A 94 2.78 19.42 -19.57
CA GLY A 94 3.30 20.54 -20.39
C GLY A 94 2.42 20.91 -21.58
N TYR A 95 1.60 19.99 -22.09
CA TYR A 95 0.74 20.23 -23.26
C TYR A 95 -0.75 20.12 -22.94
N TYR A 96 -1.13 19.09 -22.18
CA TYR A 96 -2.50 18.83 -21.77
C TYR A 96 -2.63 18.87 -20.25
N ASN A 97 -3.82 19.29 -19.81
CA ASN A 97 -4.31 19.09 -18.46
C ASN A 97 -5.25 17.89 -18.44
N TYR A 98 -4.87 16.86 -17.71
CA TYR A 98 -5.71 15.71 -17.43
C TYR A 98 -6.43 15.93 -16.11
N ILE A 99 -7.75 15.83 -16.11
CA ILE A 99 -8.58 15.89 -14.91
C ILE A 99 -9.25 14.53 -14.75
N PHE A 100 -8.88 13.83 -13.70
CA PHE A 100 -9.42 12.52 -13.35
C PHE A 100 -10.31 12.60 -12.12
N CYS A 101 -11.56 12.19 -12.25
CA CYS A 101 -12.50 12.09 -11.15
C CYS A 101 -12.78 10.59 -10.88
N PRO A 102 -12.26 10.00 -9.79
CA PRO A 102 -12.41 8.57 -9.49
C PRO A 102 -13.88 8.11 -9.50
N GLY A 103 -14.17 7.05 -10.24
CA GLY A 103 -15.52 6.49 -10.42
C GLY A 103 -16.39 7.20 -11.46
N TYR A 104 -15.92 8.31 -12.06
CA TYR A 104 -16.69 9.10 -13.03
C TYR A 104 -16.04 9.11 -14.40
N ASN A 105 -15.04 9.95 -14.62
CA ASN A 105 -14.45 10.17 -15.93
C ASN A 105 -13.02 10.71 -15.84
N LEU A 106 -12.37 10.73 -16.99
CA LEU A 106 -11.11 11.43 -17.20
C LEU A 106 -11.21 12.30 -18.44
N THR A 107 -10.89 13.58 -18.30
CA THR A 107 -10.86 14.55 -19.39
C THR A 107 -9.46 15.04 -19.66
N GLN A 108 -9.11 15.16 -20.93
CA GLN A 108 -7.91 15.81 -21.42
C GLN A 108 -8.28 17.19 -21.96
N GLN A 109 -7.70 18.25 -21.41
CA GLN A 109 -7.98 19.63 -21.76
C GLN A 109 -6.73 20.29 -22.33
N ARG A 110 -6.90 21.10 -23.36
CA ARG A 110 -5.83 21.99 -23.87
C ARG A 110 -6.13 23.42 -23.42
N ILE A 111 -5.17 24.02 -22.73
CA ILE A 111 -5.26 25.39 -22.24
C ILE A 111 -4.20 26.23 -22.92
N VAL A 112 -4.58 27.36 -23.50
CA VAL A 112 -3.69 28.33 -24.13
C VAL A 112 -4.05 29.70 -23.58
N ASN A 113 -3.06 30.44 -23.07
CA ASN A 113 -3.25 31.76 -22.45
C ASN A 113 -4.33 31.76 -21.34
N GLY A 114 -4.39 30.70 -20.53
CA GLY A 114 -5.38 30.54 -19.47
C GLY A 114 -6.78 30.14 -19.93
N GLN A 115 -7.04 30.08 -21.24
CA GLN A 115 -8.34 29.70 -21.79
C GLN A 115 -8.35 28.22 -22.23
N LYS A 116 -9.39 27.48 -21.83
CA LYS A 116 -9.64 26.13 -22.32
C LYS A 116 -10.11 26.19 -23.77
N ILE A 117 -9.29 25.68 -24.69
CA ILE A 117 -9.57 25.70 -26.14
C ILE A 117 -10.08 24.36 -26.67
N SER A 118 -9.81 23.25 -25.96
CA SER A 118 -10.39 21.96 -26.28
C SER A 118 -10.50 21.08 -25.04
N GLU A 119 -11.44 20.15 -25.09
CA GLU A 119 -11.65 19.11 -24.09
C GLU A 119 -12.05 17.82 -24.77
N ILE A 120 -11.42 16.72 -24.38
CA ILE A 120 -11.69 15.37 -24.86
C ILE A 120 -11.91 14.49 -23.64
N VAL A 121 -13.03 13.77 -23.62
CA VAL A 121 -13.30 12.75 -22.61
C VAL A 121 -12.62 11.45 -23.03
N LEU A 122 -11.74 10.91 -22.20
CA LEU A 122 -11.02 9.67 -22.48
C LEU A 122 -11.83 8.43 -22.09
N GLY A 123 -12.79 8.57 -21.18
CA GLY A 123 -13.75 7.54 -20.77
C GLY A 123 -14.77 8.09 -19.77
N ARG A 124 -15.96 7.49 -19.71
CA ARG A 124 -17.13 7.98 -18.94
C ARG A 124 -17.73 6.97 -17.97
N ARG A 125 -17.46 5.69 -18.20
CA ARG A 125 -18.09 4.60 -17.45
C ARG A 125 -17.05 3.58 -17.09
N VAL A 126 -17.06 3.16 -15.84
CA VAL A 126 -16.29 2.03 -15.34
C VAL A 126 -16.87 0.75 -15.96
N SER A 127 -16.07 0.04 -16.75
CA SER A 127 -16.45 -1.27 -17.31
C SER A 127 -16.05 -2.42 -16.40
N SER A 128 -14.93 -2.29 -15.68
CA SER A 128 -14.47 -3.31 -14.75
C SER A 128 -13.58 -2.74 -13.65
N VAL A 129 -13.64 -3.37 -12.48
CA VAL A 129 -12.74 -3.15 -11.35
C VAL A 129 -12.12 -4.51 -11.01
N LYS A 130 -10.79 -4.58 -10.95
CA LYS A 130 -10.04 -5.76 -10.56
C LYS A 130 -9.16 -5.41 -9.38
N ILE A 131 -9.45 -6.01 -8.23
CA ILE A 131 -8.61 -5.91 -7.05
C ILE A 131 -7.62 -7.08 -7.10
N SER A 132 -6.34 -6.75 -7.09
CA SER A 132 -5.22 -7.69 -7.03
C SER A 132 -4.47 -7.50 -5.73
N LYS A 133 -3.53 -8.40 -5.40
CA LYS A 133 -2.75 -8.34 -4.16
C LYS A 133 -2.19 -6.94 -3.87
N ASN A 134 -1.51 -6.34 -4.86
CA ASN A 134 -0.79 -5.07 -4.68
C ASN A 134 -1.34 -3.88 -5.48
N SER A 135 -2.52 -4.02 -6.10
CA SER A 135 -3.08 -2.95 -6.91
C SER A 135 -4.58 -3.09 -7.13
N VAL A 136 -5.23 -1.96 -7.37
CA VAL A 136 -6.58 -1.92 -7.93
C VAL A 136 -6.48 -1.42 -9.36
N ARG A 137 -7.02 -2.18 -10.30
CA ARG A 137 -7.09 -1.82 -11.71
C ARG A 137 -8.54 -1.52 -12.08
N GLU A 138 -8.79 -0.31 -12.55
CA GLU A 138 -10.09 0.13 -13.00
C GLU A 138 -10.05 0.46 -14.49
N GLU A 139 -11.01 -0.02 -15.25
CA GLU A 139 -11.09 0.19 -16.69
C GLU A 139 -12.30 1.06 -17.03
N TYR A 140 -12.07 2.09 -17.84
CA TYR A 140 -13.06 3.05 -18.26
C TYR A 140 -13.19 3.06 -19.78
N VAL A 141 -14.44 3.09 -20.23
CA VAL A 141 -14.81 3.03 -21.65
C VAL A 141 -15.73 4.19 -22.01
N ASP A 142 -16.25 4.20 -23.24
CA ASP A 142 -17.22 5.16 -23.74
C ASP A 142 -16.67 6.61 -23.79
N GLY A 143 -15.39 6.76 -24.13
CA GLY A 143 -14.75 8.05 -24.39
C GLY A 143 -15.15 8.67 -25.73
N ASN A 144 -14.64 9.85 -26.03
CA ASN A 144 -14.84 10.48 -27.34
C ASN A 144 -14.14 9.69 -28.46
N LEU A 145 -14.72 9.76 -29.67
CA LEU A 145 -14.21 9.09 -30.85
C LEU A 145 -12.76 9.51 -31.18
N CYS A 146 -11.90 8.53 -31.34
CA CYS A 146 -10.55 8.67 -31.88
C CYS A 146 -10.56 8.27 -33.36
N LEU A 147 -10.14 9.18 -34.22
CA LEU A 147 -10.20 9.02 -35.66
C LEU A 147 -9.46 7.76 -36.11
N GLY A 148 -10.18 6.84 -36.75
CA GLY A 148 -9.65 5.57 -37.26
C GLY A 148 -9.30 4.52 -36.20
N LYS A 149 -9.55 4.78 -34.90
CA LYS A 149 -9.16 3.87 -33.80
C LYS A 149 -10.28 3.50 -32.84
N GLY A 150 -11.50 3.99 -33.09
CA GLY A 150 -12.68 3.73 -32.26
C GLY A 150 -12.82 4.72 -31.10
N GLN A 151 -13.62 4.37 -30.09
CA GLN A 151 -13.79 5.23 -28.91
C GLN A 151 -12.57 5.16 -28.00
N ARG A 152 -12.19 6.29 -27.40
CA ARG A 152 -11.15 6.31 -26.37
C ARG A 152 -11.57 5.51 -25.14
N SER A 153 -10.58 4.92 -24.50
CA SER A 153 -10.72 4.23 -23.22
C SER A 153 -9.49 4.48 -22.37
N PHE A 154 -9.60 4.32 -21.06
CA PHE A 154 -8.45 4.40 -20.19
C PHE A 154 -8.50 3.39 -19.06
N VAL A 155 -7.33 3.08 -18.52
CA VAL A 155 -7.15 2.20 -17.37
C VAL A 155 -6.48 3.01 -16.28
N VAL A 156 -6.92 2.84 -15.05
CA VAL A 156 -6.27 3.40 -13.87
C VAL A 156 -5.75 2.26 -13.02
N ASN A 157 -4.45 2.29 -12.74
CA ASN A 157 -3.81 1.40 -11.79
C ASN A 157 -3.51 2.17 -10.51
N TYR A 158 -4.22 1.84 -9.44
CA TYR A 158 -3.96 2.32 -8.10
C TYR A 158 -2.97 1.39 -7.41
N ILE A 159 -1.84 1.94 -6.99
CA ILE A 159 -0.76 1.23 -6.33
C ILE A 159 -0.73 1.69 -4.87
N CYS A 160 -0.64 0.75 -3.92
CA CYS A 160 -0.47 1.11 -2.52
C CYS A 160 0.87 1.82 -2.30
N MET A 161 0.85 2.89 -1.51
CA MET A 161 2.04 3.56 -1.01
C MET A 161 1.87 3.81 0.49
N PRO A 162 2.59 3.07 1.36
CA PRO A 162 2.43 3.22 2.80
C PRO A 162 2.96 4.58 3.30
N ASP A 163 2.09 5.27 4.06
CA ASP A 163 2.31 6.31 5.08
C ASP A 163 3.26 7.50 4.84
N GLN A 164 3.77 7.74 3.63
CA GLN A 164 4.62 8.91 3.38
C GLN A 164 3.90 10.13 2.79
N ILE A 165 2.69 9.99 2.24
CA ILE A 165 1.96 11.11 1.60
C ILE A 165 0.45 10.96 1.84
N PRO A 166 -0.28 11.99 2.31
CA PRO A 166 -1.71 11.86 2.65
C PRO A 166 -2.67 11.87 1.44
N ARG A 167 -2.17 11.91 0.20
CA ARG A 167 -2.96 12.20 -1.01
C ARG A 167 -2.58 11.27 -2.17
N PHE A 168 -3.44 11.21 -3.18
CA PHE A 168 -3.16 10.53 -4.44
C PHE A 168 -1.97 11.20 -5.12
N VAL A 169 -0.99 10.40 -5.53
CA VAL A 169 0.17 10.87 -6.27
C VAL A 169 0.14 10.28 -7.67
N PHE A 170 0.23 11.14 -8.67
CA PHE A 170 0.38 10.68 -10.05
C PHE A 170 1.76 10.06 -10.23
N ALA A 171 1.81 8.80 -10.65
CA ALA A 171 3.03 8.03 -10.83
C ALA A 171 3.44 7.89 -12.30
N GLY A 172 2.50 8.01 -13.23
CA GLY A 172 2.82 7.96 -14.65
C GLY A 172 1.61 7.78 -15.56
N MET A 173 1.82 8.05 -16.84
CA MET A 173 0.85 7.86 -17.91
C MET A 173 1.54 7.23 -19.11
N GLU A 174 0.87 6.27 -19.73
CA GLU A 174 1.21 5.71 -21.03
C GLU A 174 0.02 5.89 -21.97
N GLU A 175 0.29 6.23 -23.23
CA GLU A 175 -0.73 6.30 -24.29
C GLU A 175 -0.31 5.36 -25.42
N ASP A 176 -1.22 4.47 -25.80
CA ASP A 176 -1.09 3.65 -27.00
C ASP A 176 -2.40 3.66 -27.77
N ASN A 177 -2.38 4.17 -29.00
CA ASN A 177 -3.50 4.10 -29.93
C ASN A 177 -4.86 4.53 -29.31
N CYS A 178 -4.89 5.70 -28.66
CA CYS A 178 -6.10 6.25 -28.00
C CYS A 178 -6.63 5.42 -26.81
N LYS A 179 -5.80 4.51 -26.29
CA LYS A 179 -5.96 3.86 -25.01
C LYS A 179 -4.92 4.42 -24.05
N TYR A 180 -5.36 4.81 -22.87
CA TYR A 180 -4.50 5.46 -21.89
C TYR A 180 -4.36 4.58 -20.65
N THR A 181 -3.17 4.54 -20.06
CA THR A 181 -2.94 3.88 -18.77
C THR A 181 -2.38 4.90 -17.79
N PHE A 182 -3.14 5.19 -16.75
CA PHE A 182 -2.74 6.07 -15.66
C PHE A 182 -2.32 5.23 -14.45
N LYS A 183 -1.27 5.66 -13.76
CA LYS A 183 -0.78 5.05 -12.52
C LYS A 183 -0.87 6.09 -11.41
N PHE A 184 -1.57 5.75 -10.33
CA PHE A 184 -1.65 6.58 -9.12
C PHE A 184 -1.18 5.78 -7.91
N GLN A 185 -0.45 6.43 -7.02
CA GLN A 185 -0.11 5.92 -5.70
C GLN A 185 -1.14 6.44 -4.70
N VAL A 186 -1.75 5.55 -3.92
CA VAL A 186 -2.83 5.88 -2.98
C VAL A 186 -2.65 5.15 -1.66
N PRO A 187 -2.46 5.86 -0.53
CA PRO A 187 -2.30 5.23 0.77
C PRO A 187 -3.54 4.46 1.22
N LYS A 188 -4.73 5.05 1.03
CA LYS A 188 -6.00 4.41 1.42
C LYS A 188 -6.30 3.13 0.65
N VAL A 189 -5.64 2.89 -0.48
CA VAL A 189 -5.82 1.64 -1.22
C VAL A 189 -5.12 0.48 -0.51
N CYS A 190 -4.09 0.74 0.30
CA CYS A 190 -3.38 -0.29 1.09
C CYS A 190 -4.29 -1.09 2.05
N SER A 191 -5.46 -0.56 2.43
CA SER A 191 -6.41 -1.27 3.31
C SER A 191 -7.44 -2.14 2.56
N LEU A 192 -7.46 -2.11 1.23
CA LEU A 192 -8.50 -2.76 0.41
C LEU A 192 -8.12 -4.15 -0.15
N GLY A 193 -6.88 -4.57 0.03
CA GLY A 193 -6.36 -5.83 -0.48
C GLY A 193 -5.35 -6.45 0.49
N ASN A 194 -4.99 -7.71 0.26
CA ASN A 194 -3.79 -8.29 0.86
C ASN A 194 -2.59 -7.73 0.11
N PHE A 195 -2.30 -6.45 0.32
CA PHE A 195 -1.04 -5.87 -0.10
C PHE A 195 0.03 -6.68 0.60
N GLU A 196 0.86 -7.36 -0.18
CA GLU A 196 2.15 -7.86 0.27
C GLU A 196 3.01 -6.63 0.60
N GLU A 197 2.63 -5.96 1.69
CA GLU A 197 3.58 -5.27 2.54
C GLU A 197 4.63 -6.29 2.93
N TRP A 198 5.83 -5.82 3.19
CA TRP A 198 6.92 -6.57 3.79
C TRP A 198 6.57 -7.05 5.23
N ASN A 199 5.32 -7.43 5.50
CA ASN A 199 4.78 -7.91 6.77
C ASN A 199 3.87 -9.13 6.54
N MET A 200 4.47 -10.21 6.00
CA MET A 200 3.79 -11.49 5.83
C MET A 200 3.29 -12.05 7.17
N GLU A 201 2.13 -12.70 7.17
CA GLU A 201 1.68 -13.50 8.32
C GLU A 201 2.77 -14.52 8.69
N GLY A 202 3.09 -14.62 9.98
CA GLY A 202 4.17 -15.49 10.46
C GLY A 202 5.51 -14.79 10.68
N TYR A 203 5.70 -13.52 10.29
CA TYR A 203 6.96 -12.80 10.48
C TYR A 203 6.79 -11.54 11.34
N VAL A 204 7.59 -11.39 12.40
CA VAL A 204 7.70 -10.15 13.18
C VAL A 204 9.02 -9.48 12.84
N ARG A 205 8.98 -8.26 12.31
CA ARG A 205 10.20 -7.52 11.97
C ARG A 205 10.55 -6.53 13.06
N CYS A 206 11.76 -6.60 13.57
CA CYS A 206 12.26 -5.76 14.64
C CYS A 206 13.48 -4.97 14.19
N CYS A 207 13.74 -3.82 14.81
CA CYS A 207 14.96 -3.04 14.62
C CYS A 207 15.42 -2.52 15.98
N GLN A 208 16.73 -2.38 16.18
CA GLN A 208 17.25 -1.71 17.36
C GLN A 208 17.20 -0.20 17.15
N THR A 209 16.58 0.54 18.06
CA THR A 209 16.65 2.00 18.03
C THR A 209 18.02 2.44 18.53
N VAL A 210 18.74 3.18 17.71
CA VAL A 210 19.92 3.91 18.17
C VAL A 210 19.41 5.05 19.03
N GLN A 211 19.76 5.06 20.31
CA GLN A 211 19.63 6.25 21.13
C GLN A 211 20.54 7.30 20.49
N MET A 212 19.98 8.29 19.79
CA MET A 212 20.78 9.46 19.44
C MET A 212 21.11 10.13 20.77
N PRO A 213 22.39 10.33 21.12
CA PRO A 213 22.72 11.20 22.23
C PRO A 213 22.12 12.57 21.88
N PHE A 214 21.23 13.05 22.76
CA PHE A 214 20.73 14.42 22.67
C PHE A 214 21.95 15.35 22.66
N LEU A 215 22.10 16.10 21.57
CA LEU A 215 23.03 17.24 21.49
C LEU A 215 22.48 18.39 22.33
#